data_AF-A0A7C3PZN9-F1
#
_entry.id   AF-A0A7C3PZN9-F1
#
_cell.length_a   1.000
_cell.length_b   1.000
_cell.length_c   1.000
_cell.angle_alpha   90.00
_cell.angle_beta   90.00
_cell.angle_gamma   90.00
#
_symmetry.space_group_name_H-M   'P 1'
#
loop_
_entity.id
_entity.type
_entity.pdbx_description
1 polymer ?
#
loop_
_entity_poly.entity_id
_entity_poly.type
_entity_poly.pdbx_seq_one_letter_code
_entity_poly.pdbx_strand_id
1 'polypeptide(L)' 'MLVTILGVVHLILFLIAAFEILTSGKSLGQKFLWLLLIFLLPVVGLIIYYLVGRGK' A
#
# COMPACT_ATOMS: atom_id res chain seq x y z
N MET A 1 7.00 -10.44 20.94
CA MET A 1 6.46 -11.40 19.95
C MET A 1 5.38 -10.78 19.07
N LEU A 2 4.30 -10.22 19.64
CA LEU A 2 3.21 -9.60 18.86
C LEU A 2 3.66 -8.48 17.91
N VAL A 3 4.46 -7.52 18.39
CA VAL A 3 4.96 -6.38 17.57
C VAL A 3 5.76 -6.86 16.36
N THR A 4 6.57 -7.90 16.54
CA THR A 4 7.35 -8.52 15.45
C THR A 4 6.43 -9.13 14.39
N ILE A 5 5.39 -9.86 14.80
CA ILE A 5 4.40 -10.46 13.89
C ILE A 5 3.66 -9.36 13.13
N LEU A 6 3.20 -8.32 13.81
CA LEU A 6 2.50 -7.20 13.18
C LEU A 6 3.40 -6.44 12.19
N GLY A 7 4.68 -6.25 12.52
CA GLY A 7 5.65 -5.64 11.60
C GLY A 7 5.89 -6.47 10.34
N VAL A 8 5.98 -7.80 10.46
CA VAL A 8 6.11 -8.70 9.30
C VAL A 8 4.86 -8.68 8.44
N VAL A 9 3.68 -8.76 9.04
CA VAL A 9 2.40 -8.67 8.32
C VAL A 9 2.31 -7.33 7.58
N HIS A 10 2.68 -6.23 8.26
CA HIS A 10 2.69 -4.90 7.66
C HIS A 10 3.63 -4.83 6.45
N LEU A 11 4.84 -5.37 6.56
CA LEU A 11 5.80 -5.40 5.44
C LEU A 11 5.27 -6.21 4.25
N ILE A 12 4.68 -7.38 4.49
CA ILE A 12 4.09 -8.20 3.43
C ILE A 12 2.97 -7.44 2.71
N LEU A 13 2.07 -6.82 3.47
CA LEU A 13 0.98 -6.00 2.91
C LEU A 13 1.53 -4.82 2.10
N PHE A 14 2.58 -4.15 2.60
CA PHE A 14 3.24 -3.07 1.87
C PHE A 14 3.77 -3.54 0.50
N LEU A 15 4.46 -4.67 0.46
CA LEU A 15 5.02 -5.22 -0.79
C LEU A 15 3.92 -5.60 -1.78
N ILE A 16 2.83 -6.21 -1.30
CA ILE A 16 1.66 -6.53 -2.12
C ILE A 16 1.06 -5.25 -2.71
N ALA A 17 0.79 -4.24 -1.88
CA ALA A 17 0.21 -2.98 -2.33
C ALA A 17 1.12 -2.27 -3.35
N ALA A 18 2.43 -2.22 -3.11
CA ALA A 18 3.39 -1.63 -4.04
C ALA A 18 3.38 -2.36 -5.39
N PHE A 19 3.40 -3.70 -5.38
CA PHE A 19 3.33 -4.50 -6.61
C PHE A 19 2.02 -4.27 -7.37
N GLU A 20 0.87 -4.26 -6.69
CA GLU A 20 -0.44 -4.00 -7.29
C GLU A 20 -0.51 -2.58 -7.89
N ILE A 21 0.01 -1.56 -7.21
CA ILE A 21 0.06 -0.19 -7.74
C ILE A 21 0.90 -0.13 -9.01
N LEU A 22 2.12 -0.68 -8.97
CA LEU A 22 3.06 -0.61 -10.10
C LEU A 22 2.56 -1.38 -11.33
N THR A 23 1.91 -2.53 -11.12
CA THR A 23 1.38 -3.38 -12.20
C THR A 23 -0.04 -3.00 -12.67
N SER A 24 -0.74 -2.14 -11.93
CA SER A 24 -2.07 -1.67 -12.33
C SER A 24 -2.07 -0.83 -13.62
N GLY A 25 -3.24 -0.75 -14.27
CA GLY A 25 -3.50 0.15 -15.41
C GLY A 25 -3.70 1.62 -15.04
N LYS A 26 -3.43 2.02 -13.79
CA LYS A 26 -3.58 3.40 -13.32
C LYS A 26 -2.58 4.33 -14.01
N SER A 27 -2.93 5.62 -14.11
CA SER A 27 -2.00 6.60 -14.66
C SER A 27 -0.75 6.74 -13.78
N LEU A 28 0.35 7.23 -14.35
CA LEU A 28 1.61 7.43 -13.60
C LEU A 28 1.40 8.32 -12.36
N GLY A 29 0.61 9.39 -12.49
CA GLY A 29 0.28 10.28 -11.38
C GLY A 29 -0.49 9.58 -10.26
N GLN A 30 -1.45 8.72 -10.60
CA GLN A 30 -2.19 7.93 -9.60
C GLN A 30 -1.29 6.93 -8.89
N LYS A 31 -0.37 6.27 -9.60
CA LYS A 31 0.61 5.37 -8.99
C LYS A 31 1.49 6.10 -7.99
N PHE A 32 1.98 7.27 -8.38
CA PHE A 32 2.80 8.11 -7.51
C PHE A 32 2.05 8.57 -6.26
N LEU A 33 0.79 9.02 -6.41
CA LEU A 33 -0.03 9.45 -5.27
C LEU A 33 -0.29 8.30 -4.28
N TRP A 34 -0.59 7.09 -4.77
CA TRP A 34 -0.80 5.95 -3.89
C TRP A 34 0.46 5.52 -3.15
N LEU A 35 1.60 5.43 -3.85
CA LEU A 35 2.88 5.11 -3.23
C LEU A 35 3.29 6.19 -2.21
N LEU A 36 3.08 7.47 -2.53
CA LEU A 36 3.38 8.58 -1.63
C LEU A 36 2.49 8.56 -0.39
N LEU A 37 1.19 8.28 -0.54
CA LEU A 37 0.26 8.17 0.58
C LEU A 37 0.67 7.04 1.54
N ILE A 38 0.99 5.86 1.02
CA ILE A 38 1.43 4.72 1.85
C ILE A 38 2.78 5.04 2.50
N PHE A 39 3.71 5.70 1.80
CA PHE A 39 5.02 6.04 2.36
C PHE A 39 4.91 7.04 3.53
N LEU A 40 4.09 8.08 3.39
CA LEU A 40 3.90 9.10 4.44
C LEU A 40 3.04 8.60 5.60
N LEU A 41 2.07 7.73 5.30
CA LEU A 41 1.15 7.17 6.28
C LEU A 41 1.18 5.63 6.17
N PRO A 42 2.19 4.95 6.75
CA PRO A 42 2.41 3.51 6.53
C PRO A 42 1.17 2.70 6.85
N VAL A 43 0.57 2.88 8.01
CA VAL A 43 -0.59 2.08 8.44
C VAL A 43 -1.87 2.58 7.77
N VAL A 44 -2.16 3.88 7.89
CA VAL A 44 -3.44 4.45 7.42
C VAL A 44 -3.52 4.47 5.90
N GLY A 45 -2.44 4.82 5.21
CA GLY A 45 -2.35 4.81 3.75
C GLY A 45 -2.54 3.42 3.15
N LEU A 46 -1.97 2.38 3.77
CA LEU A 46 -2.21 0.99 3.38
C LEU A 46 -3.68 0.58 3.56
N ILE A 47 -4.30 0.96 4.69
CA ILE A 47 -5.72 0.69 4.93
C ILE A 47 -6.57 1.37 3.86
N ILE A 48 -6.35 2.66 3.60
CA ILE A 48 -7.09 3.41 2.57
C ILE A 48 -6.88 2.78 1.19
N TYR A 49 -5.65 2.37 0.86
CA TYR A 49 -5.37 1.70 -0.41
C TYR A 49 -6.20 0.42 -0.54
N TYR A 50 -6.21 -0.45 0.47
CA TYR A 50 -6.97 -1.70 0.40
C TYR A 50 -8.48 -1.52 0.35
N LEU A 51 -9.01 -0.46 0.99
CA LEU A 51 -10.45 -0.19 1.02
C LEU A 51 -10.96 0.57 -0.22
N VAL A 52 -10.15 1.47 -0.76
CA VAL A 52 -10.57 2.44 -1.80
C VAL A 52 -9.69 2.36 -3.04
N GLY A 53 -8.37 2.30 -2.85
CA GLY A 53 -7.39 2.41 -3.95
C GLY A 53 -7.18 1.17 -4.81
N ARG A 54 -7.40 -0.02 -4.26
CA ARG A 54 -7.14 -1.33 -4.91
C ARG A 54 -8.13 -1.67 -6.03
N GLY A 55 -9.27 -0.98 -6.10
CA GLY A 55 -10.20 -1.06 -7.24
C GLY A 55 -9.51 -0.71 -8.57
N LYS A 56 -10.11 -1.10 -9.70
CA LYS A 56 -9.55 -0.92 -11.05
C LYS A 56 -8.98 0.48 -11.29
#